data_AF-A0A6A5C541-F1
#
_entry.id   AF-A0A6A5C541-F1
#
_cell.length_a   1.000
_cell.length_b   1.000
_cell.length_c   1.000
_cell.angle_alpha   90.00
_cell.angle_beta   90.00
_cell.angle_gamma   90.00
#
_symmetry.space_group_name_H-M   'P 1'
#
loop_
_entity.id
_entity.type
_entity.pdbx_description
1 polymer ?
#
loop_
_entity_poly.entity_id
_entity_poly.type
_entity_poly.pdbx_seq_one_letter_code
_entity_poly.pdbx_strand_id
1 'polypeptide(L)'
;MLRHSISKVSKTSTTALSKNTTTATSMRMYSELKGTKTHNNLKEAFAGESQANRRYLFFADRADVEGHSDIASLFRSTADGETAHAFGHLEFLEEVGDPATGEPIGDTESNLISAIAGETHEYTSMYPGFAKTARNEGFDDVAEWFETLAKAEKSHANKFTNALNNLRHGQ
;
A
#
# COMPACT_ATOMS: atom_id res chain seq x y z
N MET A 1 39.71 -2.59 -46.67
CA MET A 1 38.56 -2.56 -47.60
C MET A 1 37.71 -3.79 -47.33
N LEU A 2 36.47 -3.62 -46.86
CA LEU A 2 35.28 -4.39 -47.28
C LEU A 2 34.09 -3.84 -46.49
N ARG A 3 33.20 -3.17 -47.23
CA ARG A 3 31.95 -2.58 -46.76
C ARG A 3 30.92 -3.71 -46.66
N HIS A 4 30.16 -3.78 -45.56
CA HIS A 4 28.86 -4.44 -45.57
C HIS A 4 27.82 -3.48 -44.98
N SER A 5 26.88 -3.15 -45.86
CA SER A 5 25.76 -2.24 -45.69
C SER A 5 24.68 -2.90 -44.84
N ILE A 6 24.19 -2.23 -43.80
CA ILE A 6 22.95 -2.64 -43.12
C ILE A 6 21.88 -1.60 -43.41
N SER A 7 20.79 -2.13 -43.96
CA SER A 7 19.63 -1.48 -44.53
C SER A 7 18.81 -0.69 -43.50
N LYS A 8 18.27 0.44 -43.94
CA LYS A 8 17.28 1.26 -43.23
C LYS A 8 15.97 0.49 -43.08
N VAL A 9 15.51 0.27 -41.85
CA VAL A 9 14.15 -0.16 -41.58
C VAL A 9 13.23 1.07 -41.54
N SER A 10 12.20 1.00 -42.39
CA SER A 10 11.13 1.98 -42.58
C SER A 10 10.26 2.12 -41.33
N LYS A 11 9.95 3.36 -40.94
CA LYS A 11 8.93 3.68 -39.92
C LYS A 11 7.55 3.51 -40.54
N THR A 12 6.84 2.45 -40.18
CA THR A 12 5.40 2.33 -40.43
C THR A 12 4.61 3.01 -39.31
N SER A 13 3.74 3.94 -39.70
CA SER A 13 2.77 4.60 -38.85
C SER A 13 1.90 3.60 -38.10
N THR A 14 1.96 3.63 -36.77
CA THR A 14 0.90 3.08 -35.92
C THR A 14 -0.22 4.10 -35.79
N THR A 15 -1.38 3.72 -36.30
CA THR A 15 -2.68 4.34 -36.09
C THR A 15 -2.95 4.53 -34.59
N ALA A 16 -3.34 5.75 -34.21
CA ALA A 16 -3.80 6.05 -32.86
C ALA A 16 -5.07 5.25 -32.56
N LEU A 17 -4.98 4.27 -31.65
CA LEU A 17 -6.16 3.65 -31.06
C LEU A 17 -6.86 4.67 -30.14
N SER A 18 -8.17 4.78 -30.36
CA SER A 18 -9.12 5.60 -29.60
C SER A 18 -9.02 5.34 -28.09
N LYS A 19 -8.69 6.38 -27.31
CA LYS A 19 -8.73 6.39 -25.84
C LYS A 19 -10.15 6.50 -25.25
N ASN A 20 -11.20 6.61 -26.09
CA ASN A 20 -12.54 6.94 -25.60
C ASN A 20 -13.42 5.74 -25.23
N THR A 21 -13.05 4.51 -25.62
CA THR A 21 -13.86 3.31 -25.34
C THR A 21 -13.49 2.65 -24.01
N THR A 22 -12.28 2.91 -23.47
CA THR A 22 -11.76 2.30 -22.25
C THR A 22 -12.38 2.90 -20.98
N THR A 23 -12.62 4.21 -20.96
CA THR A 23 -13.06 4.95 -19.78
C THR A 23 -14.46 4.58 -19.31
N ALA A 24 -15.39 4.33 -20.25
CA ALA A 24 -16.78 3.98 -19.90
C ALA A 24 -16.91 2.56 -19.32
N THR A 25 -16.13 1.60 -19.85
CA THR A 25 -16.11 0.21 -19.35
C THR A 25 -15.43 0.14 -17.99
N SER A 26 -14.30 0.84 -17.82
CA SER A 26 -13.62 1.04 -16.54
C SER A 26 -14.59 1.65 -15.52
N MET A 27 -15.17 2.83 -15.76
CA MET A 27 -16.15 3.44 -14.84
C MET A 27 -17.32 2.52 -14.46
N ARG A 28 -17.80 1.68 -15.38
CA ARG A 28 -18.87 0.71 -15.09
C ARG A 28 -18.43 -0.38 -14.12
N MET A 29 -17.20 -0.86 -14.26
CA MET A 29 -16.61 -1.86 -13.37
C MET A 29 -16.37 -1.31 -11.95
N TYR A 30 -15.92 -0.05 -11.83
CA TYR A 30 -15.71 0.64 -10.55
C TYR A 30 -17.01 0.72 -9.73
N SER A 31 -18.12 1.08 -10.40
CA SER A 31 -19.45 1.13 -9.81
C SER A 31 -19.96 -0.23 -9.32
N GLU A 32 -19.52 -1.32 -9.93
CA GLU A 32 -20.03 -2.66 -9.64
C GLU A 32 -19.28 -3.33 -8.49
N LEU A 33 -18.00 -3.01 -8.28
CA LEU A 33 -17.23 -3.58 -7.17
C LEU A 33 -17.60 -2.93 -5.83
N LYS A 34 -17.67 -1.60 -5.78
CA LYS A 34 -17.80 -0.84 -4.51
C LYS A 34 -19.05 -1.25 -3.71
N GLY A 35 -18.83 -1.63 -2.46
CA GLY A 35 -19.90 -2.01 -1.52
C GLY A 35 -20.42 -3.44 -1.68
N THR A 36 -19.90 -4.22 -2.63
CA THR A 36 -20.25 -5.65 -2.74
C THR A 36 -19.56 -6.51 -1.66
N LYS A 37 -20.02 -7.75 -1.51
CA LYS A 37 -19.30 -8.75 -0.69
C LYS A 37 -17.90 -9.02 -1.23
N THR A 38 -17.72 -9.05 -2.55
CA THR A 38 -16.40 -9.25 -3.17
C THR A 38 -15.44 -8.12 -2.80
N HIS A 39 -15.91 -6.87 -2.77
CA HIS A 39 -15.11 -5.74 -2.30
C HIS A 39 -14.65 -5.94 -0.85
N ASN A 40 -15.55 -6.33 0.06
CA ASN A 40 -15.15 -6.61 1.44
C ASN A 40 -14.18 -7.78 1.55
N ASN A 41 -14.39 -8.85 0.78
CA ASN A 41 -13.47 -9.99 0.74
C ASN A 41 -12.06 -9.57 0.28
N LEU A 42 -11.94 -8.67 -0.70
CA LEU A 42 -10.64 -8.13 -1.13
C LEU A 42 -9.96 -7.33 -0.02
N LYS A 43 -10.72 -6.51 0.72
CA LYS A 43 -10.19 -5.77 1.88
C LYS A 43 -9.68 -6.72 2.98
N GLU A 44 -10.46 -7.75 3.28
CA GLU A 44 -10.11 -8.76 4.28
C GLU A 44 -8.88 -9.57 3.84
N ALA A 45 -8.81 -9.97 2.58
CA ALA A 45 -7.64 -10.67 2.02
C ALA A 45 -6.40 -9.79 2.05
N PHE A 46 -6.49 -8.53 1.59
CA PHE A 46 -5.38 -7.56 1.69
C PHE A 46 -4.86 -7.42 3.12
N ALA A 47 -5.76 -7.27 4.10
CA ALA A 47 -5.39 -7.19 5.51
C ALA A 47 -4.76 -8.50 6.01
N GLY A 48 -5.25 -9.66 5.57
CA GLY A 48 -4.72 -10.98 5.90
C GLY A 48 -3.30 -11.19 5.37
N GLU A 49 -3.07 -10.92 4.09
CA GLU A 49 -1.75 -11.08 3.46
C GLU A 49 -0.73 -10.06 4.02
N SER A 50 -1.17 -8.84 4.32
CA SER A 50 -0.33 -7.84 4.99
C SER A 50 0.11 -8.29 6.39
N GLN A 51 -0.79 -8.92 7.16
CA GLN A 51 -0.46 -9.51 8.46
C GLN A 51 0.44 -10.75 8.31
N ALA A 52 0.19 -11.60 7.31
CA ALA A 52 0.99 -12.78 7.03
C ALA A 52 2.45 -12.40 6.71
N ASN A 53 2.66 -11.45 5.81
CA ASN A 53 3.98 -10.90 5.50
C ASN A 53 4.75 -10.46 6.76
N ARG A 54 4.15 -9.57 7.57
CA ARG A 54 4.83 -9.03 8.77
C ARG A 54 5.12 -10.10 9.82
N ARG A 55 4.21 -11.07 10.00
CA ARG A 55 4.46 -12.21 10.89
C ARG A 55 5.56 -13.13 10.39
N TYR A 56 5.59 -13.44 9.10
CA TYR A 56 6.61 -14.35 8.56
C TYR A 56 8.00 -13.74 8.60
N LEU A 57 8.15 -12.42 8.37
CA LEU A 57 9.43 -11.74 8.59
C LEU A 57 9.87 -11.83 10.07
N PHE A 58 8.95 -11.60 11.01
CA PHE A 58 9.24 -11.74 12.44
C PHE A 58 9.60 -13.18 12.83
N PHE A 59 8.97 -14.18 12.21
CA PHE A 59 9.27 -15.59 12.42
C PHE A 59 10.64 -15.98 11.83
N ALA A 60 11.01 -15.39 10.68
CA ALA A 60 12.32 -15.59 10.09
C ALA A 60 13.43 -15.12 11.03
N ASP A 61 13.28 -13.95 11.65
CA ASP A 61 14.25 -13.41 12.61
C ASP A 61 14.37 -14.31 13.84
N ARG A 62 13.26 -14.89 14.31
CA ARG A 62 13.27 -15.89 15.37
C ARG A 62 14.02 -17.16 14.96
N ALA A 63 13.75 -17.68 13.76
CA ALA A 63 14.40 -18.88 13.24
C ALA A 63 15.92 -18.68 13.06
N ASP A 64 16.37 -17.48 12.69
CA ASP A 64 17.80 -17.15 12.64
C ASP A 64 18.45 -17.20 14.03
N VAL A 65 17.81 -16.63 15.05
CA VAL A 65 18.30 -16.70 16.44
C VAL A 65 18.40 -18.14 16.95
N GLU A 66 17.49 -19.01 16.50
CA GLU A 66 17.47 -20.43 16.84
C GLU A 66 18.45 -21.29 16.00
N GLY A 67 19.08 -20.70 14.98
CA GLY A 67 20.04 -21.38 14.10
C GLY A 67 19.41 -22.19 12.97
N HIS A 68 18.14 -21.95 12.65
CA HIS A 68 17.39 -22.62 11.58
C HIS A 68 17.40 -21.81 10.28
N SER A 69 18.58 -21.66 9.66
CA SER A 69 18.80 -20.81 8.47
C SER A 69 17.88 -21.12 7.28
N ASP A 70 17.62 -22.41 7.04
CA ASP A 70 16.78 -22.85 5.90
C ASP A 70 15.32 -22.48 6.14
N ILE A 71 14.85 -22.59 7.39
CA ILE A 71 13.48 -22.22 7.78
C ILE A 71 13.33 -20.69 7.74
N ALA A 72 14.34 -19.94 8.22
CA ALA A 72 14.33 -18.49 8.13
C ALA A 72 14.25 -18.01 6.66
N SER A 73 15.02 -18.66 5.78
CA SER A 73 14.99 -18.40 4.34
C SER A 73 13.64 -18.70 3.71
N LEU A 74 13.01 -19.82 4.11
CA LEU A 74 11.65 -20.17 3.70
C LEU A 74 10.65 -19.09 4.12
N PHE A 75 10.65 -18.68 5.40
CA PHE A 75 9.74 -17.65 5.89
C PHE A 75 9.89 -16.32 5.13
N ARG A 76 11.12 -15.89 4.85
CA ARG A 76 11.37 -14.66 4.06
C ARG A 76 10.83 -14.79 2.65
N SER A 77 11.12 -15.91 1.97
CA SER A 77 10.61 -16.16 0.62
C SER A 77 9.09 -16.22 0.58
N THR A 78 8.44 -16.78 1.60
CA THR A 78 6.97 -16.78 1.70
C THR A 78 6.46 -15.36 1.94
N ALA A 79 7.10 -14.57 2.80
CA ALA A 79 6.71 -13.18 3.04
C ALA A 79 6.78 -12.32 1.76
N ASP A 80 7.78 -12.55 0.90
CA ASP A 80 7.85 -11.90 -0.42
C ASP A 80 6.65 -12.28 -1.30
N GLY A 81 6.23 -13.56 -1.26
CA GLY A 81 5.00 -14.04 -1.90
C GLY A 81 3.75 -13.31 -1.38
N GLU A 82 3.60 -13.16 -0.06
CA GLU A 82 2.44 -12.46 0.52
C GLU A 82 2.44 -10.96 0.18
N THR A 83 3.62 -10.36 -0.06
CA THR A 83 3.69 -8.99 -0.60
C THR A 83 3.08 -8.91 -2.00
N ALA A 84 3.41 -9.88 -2.87
CA ALA A 84 2.84 -9.94 -4.21
C ALA A 84 1.32 -10.18 -4.17
N HIS A 85 0.83 -11.04 -3.28
CA HIS A 85 -0.61 -11.24 -3.09
C HIS A 85 -1.32 -9.96 -2.61
N ALA A 86 -0.76 -9.28 -1.60
CA ALA A 86 -1.32 -8.03 -1.08
C ALA A 86 -1.38 -6.94 -2.17
N PHE A 87 -0.34 -6.80 -2.99
CA PHE A 87 -0.36 -5.86 -4.11
C PHE A 87 -1.36 -6.25 -5.19
N GLY A 88 -1.49 -7.54 -5.52
CA GLY A 88 -2.52 -8.02 -6.43
C GLY A 88 -3.95 -7.70 -5.95
N HIS A 89 -4.21 -7.72 -4.64
CA HIS A 89 -5.49 -7.25 -4.10
C HIS A 89 -5.67 -5.74 -4.24
N LEU A 90 -4.60 -4.95 -4.03
CA LEU A 90 -4.64 -3.49 -4.20
C LEU A 90 -4.90 -3.09 -5.65
N GLU A 91 -4.42 -3.84 -6.66
CA GLU A 91 -4.73 -3.59 -8.06
C GLU A 91 -6.25 -3.67 -8.38
N PHE A 92 -7.02 -4.47 -7.63
CA PHE A 92 -8.49 -4.45 -7.75
C PHE A 92 -9.13 -3.34 -6.90
N LEU A 93 -8.54 -3.04 -5.74
CA LEU A 93 -9.07 -2.06 -4.80
C LEU A 93 -8.79 -0.62 -5.22
N GLU A 94 -7.75 -0.35 -6.03
CA GLU A 94 -7.44 1.00 -6.51
C GLU A 94 -8.63 1.63 -7.25
N GLU A 95 -9.45 0.78 -7.87
CA GLU A 95 -10.65 1.14 -8.59
C GLU A 95 -11.78 1.65 -7.65
N VAL A 96 -11.71 1.40 -6.35
CA VAL A 96 -12.80 1.74 -5.41
C VAL A 96 -12.34 2.55 -4.20
N GLY A 97 -11.03 2.67 -4.03
CA GLY A 97 -10.35 3.45 -3.01
C GLY A 97 -9.48 2.58 -2.09
N ASP A 98 -8.59 3.25 -1.38
CA ASP A 98 -7.72 2.66 -0.38
C ASP A 98 -8.55 1.92 0.68
N PRO A 99 -8.27 0.63 0.94
CA PRO A 99 -9.03 -0.15 1.91
C PRO A 99 -8.96 0.40 3.34
N ALA A 100 -7.90 1.12 3.71
CA ALA A 100 -7.68 1.69 5.03
C ALA A 100 -8.36 3.05 5.21
N THR A 101 -8.30 3.93 4.21
CA THR A 101 -8.74 5.33 4.34
C THR A 101 -10.01 5.65 3.54
N GLY A 102 -10.27 4.90 2.47
CA GLY A 102 -11.32 5.18 1.48
C GLY A 102 -10.96 6.27 0.48
N GLU A 103 -9.79 6.90 0.61
CA GLU A 103 -9.27 7.87 -0.36
C GLU A 103 -8.88 7.19 -1.68
N PRO A 104 -8.81 7.91 -2.81
CA PRO A 104 -8.37 7.32 -4.07
C PRO A 104 -6.93 6.80 -4.01
N ILE A 105 -6.69 5.64 -4.64
CA ILE A 105 -5.34 5.18 -5.02
C ILE A 105 -5.13 5.57 -6.48
N GLY A 106 -3.95 6.08 -6.83
CA GLY A 106 -3.63 6.41 -8.21
C GLY A 106 -2.32 7.14 -8.35
N ASP A 107 -2.38 8.38 -8.84
CA ASP A 107 -1.19 9.20 -8.97
C ASP A 107 -0.55 9.55 -7.61
N THR A 108 0.69 10.02 -7.66
CA THR A 108 1.45 10.33 -6.45
C THR A 108 0.75 11.35 -5.56
N GLU A 109 0.00 12.29 -6.15
CA GLU A 109 -0.78 13.27 -5.38
C GLU A 109 -1.89 12.59 -4.57
N SER A 110 -2.69 11.73 -5.21
CA SER A 110 -3.76 10.95 -4.56
C SER A 110 -3.21 10.05 -3.46
N ASN A 111 -2.09 9.36 -3.73
CA ASN A 111 -1.46 8.48 -2.76
C ASN A 111 -0.94 9.25 -1.54
N LEU A 112 -0.39 10.46 -1.73
CA LEU A 112 0.02 11.33 -0.62
C LEU A 112 -1.19 11.79 0.21
N ILE A 113 -2.32 12.10 -0.43
CA ILE A 113 -3.56 12.45 0.26
C ILE A 113 -4.05 11.27 1.11
N SER A 114 -4.07 10.05 0.55
CA SER A 114 -4.44 8.84 1.32
C SER A 114 -3.51 8.63 2.52
N ALA A 115 -2.20 8.70 2.32
CA ALA A 115 -1.22 8.55 3.40
C ALA A 115 -1.43 9.59 4.51
N ILE A 116 -1.65 10.87 4.16
CA ILE A 116 -1.94 11.93 5.14
C ILE A 116 -3.22 11.62 5.93
N ALA A 117 -4.27 11.14 5.25
CA ALA A 117 -5.54 10.80 5.89
C ALA A 117 -5.36 9.65 6.91
N GLY A 118 -4.66 8.58 6.52
CA GLY A 118 -4.34 7.45 7.40
C GLY A 118 -3.54 7.89 8.63
N GLU A 119 -2.38 8.49 8.41
CA GLU A 119 -1.49 8.97 9.49
C GLU A 119 -2.21 9.95 10.43
N THR A 120 -3.06 10.83 9.88
CA THR A 120 -3.86 11.77 10.67
C THR A 120 -4.87 11.07 11.55
N HIS A 121 -5.58 10.07 11.03
CA HIS A 121 -6.48 9.26 11.84
C HIS A 121 -5.71 8.57 12.98
N GLU A 122 -4.54 8.02 12.67
CA GLU A 122 -3.71 7.30 13.63
C GLU A 122 -3.27 8.18 14.82
N TYR A 123 -2.69 9.36 14.55
CA TYR A 123 -2.18 10.21 15.63
C TYR A 123 -3.25 11.04 16.34
N THR A 124 -4.38 11.35 15.71
CA THR A 124 -5.43 12.18 16.33
C THR A 124 -6.43 11.37 17.12
N SER A 125 -6.68 10.12 16.70
CA SER A 125 -7.84 9.35 17.16
C SER A 125 -7.47 7.93 17.58
N MET A 126 -6.86 7.14 16.70
CA MET A 126 -6.65 5.71 16.94
C MET A 126 -5.69 5.45 18.10
N TYR A 127 -4.44 5.87 18.00
CA TYR A 127 -3.44 5.62 19.04
C TYR A 127 -3.76 6.31 20.37
N PRO A 128 -4.25 7.57 20.41
CA PRO A 128 -4.72 8.16 21.66
C PRO A 128 -5.86 7.37 22.31
N GLY A 129 -6.79 6.85 21.51
CA GLY A 129 -7.87 5.98 21.98
C GLY A 129 -7.33 4.67 22.54
N PHE A 130 -6.41 4.02 21.84
CA PHE A 130 -5.77 2.77 22.27
C PHE A 130 -4.95 2.96 23.54
N ALA A 131 -4.18 4.03 23.66
CA ALA A 131 -3.43 4.36 24.87
C ALA A 131 -4.35 4.52 26.08
N LYS A 132 -5.48 5.23 25.91
CA LYS A 132 -6.49 5.39 26.96
C LYS A 132 -7.06 4.05 27.40
N THR A 133 -7.42 3.18 26.46
CA THR A 133 -7.93 1.83 26.76
C THR A 133 -6.88 1.01 27.51
N ALA A 134 -5.64 0.96 27.02
CA ALA A 134 -4.55 0.23 27.66
C ALA A 134 -4.31 0.69 29.10
N ARG A 135 -4.31 2.01 29.35
CA ARG A 135 -4.17 2.56 30.71
C ARG A 135 -5.34 2.20 31.63
N ASN A 136 -6.57 2.20 31.11
CA ASN A 136 -7.75 1.78 31.89
C ASN A 136 -7.72 0.30 32.26
N GLU A 137 -7.10 -0.53 31.42
CA GLU A 137 -6.94 -1.97 31.63
C GLU A 137 -5.69 -2.34 32.44
N GLY A 138 -4.84 -1.36 32.79
CA GLY A 138 -3.63 -1.56 33.59
C GLY A 138 -2.39 -1.97 32.80
N PHE A 139 -2.37 -1.75 31.48
CA PHE A 139 -1.23 -2.01 30.60
C PHE A 139 -0.45 -0.72 30.31
N ASP A 140 0.21 -0.17 31.34
CA ASP A 140 0.90 1.13 31.24
C ASP A 140 2.00 1.15 30.17
N ASP A 141 2.83 0.12 30.07
CA ASP A 141 3.89 0.02 29.05
C ASP A 141 3.33 0.05 27.62
N VAL A 142 2.16 -0.59 27.41
CA VAL A 142 1.48 -0.61 26.12
C VAL A 142 0.86 0.76 25.82
N ALA A 143 0.32 1.44 26.83
CA ALA A 143 -0.20 2.79 26.70
C ALA A 143 0.90 3.78 26.30
N GLU A 144 2.06 3.73 26.96
CA GLU A 144 3.23 4.56 26.62
C GLU A 144 3.75 4.27 25.21
N TRP A 145 3.72 3.00 24.80
CA TRP A 145 4.05 2.62 23.44
C TRP A 145 3.10 3.25 22.41
N PHE A 146 1.77 3.15 22.62
CA PHE A 146 0.80 3.80 21.74
C PHE A 146 0.95 5.33 21.70
N GLU A 147 1.25 5.97 22.83
CA GLU A 147 1.53 7.41 22.86
C GLU A 147 2.81 7.79 22.09
N THR A 148 3.79 6.90 22.06
CA THR A 148 5.00 7.06 21.25
C THR A 148 4.69 6.92 19.76
N LEU A 149 3.88 5.94 19.37
CA LEU A 149 3.42 5.77 17.98
C LEU A 149 2.62 6.98 17.50
N ALA A 150 1.72 7.53 18.32
CA ALA A 150 1.00 8.76 17.97
C ALA A 150 1.94 9.93 17.62
N LYS A 151 3.09 10.06 18.32
CA LYS A 151 4.09 11.10 17.99
C LYS A 151 4.80 10.81 16.67
N ALA A 152 5.07 9.53 16.37
CA ALA A 152 5.68 9.10 15.11
C ALA A 152 4.74 9.36 13.93
N GLU A 153 3.47 8.97 14.03
CA GLU A 153 2.50 9.15 12.94
C GLU A 153 2.21 10.64 12.67
N LYS A 154 2.24 11.49 13.70
CA LYS A 154 2.21 12.94 13.51
C LYS A 154 3.41 13.43 12.68
N SER A 155 4.59 12.85 12.87
CA SER A 155 5.78 13.15 12.07
C SER A 155 5.61 12.68 10.62
N HIS A 156 5.04 11.49 10.40
CA HIS A 156 4.74 10.97 9.06
C HIS A 156 3.73 11.85 8.31
N ALA A 157 2.60 12.19 8.93
CA ALA A 157 1.61 13.10 8.36
C ALA A 157 2.23 14.43 7.91
N ASN A 158 3.12 15.01 8.73
CA ASN A 158 3.83 16.24 8.39
C ASN A 158 4.78 16.06 7.19
N LYS A 159 5.52 14.94 7.13
CA LYS A 159 6.43 14.63 6.02
C LYS A 159 5.66 14.49 4.71
N PHE A 160 4.56 13.73 4.70
CA PHE A 160 3.73 13.57 3.50
C PHE A 160 3.04 14.88 3.09
N THR A 161 2.58 15.68 4.06
CA THR A 161 2.02 17.02 3.78
C THR A 161 3.04 17.92 3.11
N ASN A 162 4.28 17.94 3.60
CA ASN A 162 5.35 18.72 2.98
C ASN A 162 5.68 18.22 1.56
N ALA A 163 5.73 16.90 1.36
CA ALA A 163 5.94 16.31 0.04
C ALA A 163 4.82 16.69 -0.95
N LEU A 164 3.55 16.66 -0.50
CA LEU A 164 2.39 17.06 -1.30
C LEU A 164 2.45 18.54 -1.71
N ASN A 165 2.78 19.42 -0.78
CA ASN A 165 2.94 20.84 -1.07
C ASN A 165 4.05 21.08 -2.08
N ASN A 166 5.20 20.42 -1.93
CA ASN A 166 6.30 20.53 -2.89
C ASN A 166 5.93 20.00 -4.27
N LEU A 167 5.17 18.90 -4.36
CA LEU A 167 4.69 18.34 -5.62
C LEU A 167 3.78 19.33 -6.36
N ARG A 168 2.89 20.02 -5.63
CA ARG A 168 1.96 21.02 -6.18
C ARG A 168 2.63 22.34 -6.56
N HIS A 169 3.69 22.75 -5.86
CA HIS A 169 4.43 23.99 -6.12
C HIS A 169 5.60 23.82 -7.10
N GLY A 170 5.99 22.59 -7.41
CA GLY A 170 7.02 22.24 -8.41
C GLY A 170 6.49 22.12 -9.84
N GLN A 171 5.22 22.47 -10.07
CA GLN A 171 4.58 22.67 -11.38
C GLN A 171 4.44 24.17 -11.67
#